data_AF-A0A8S3JS17-F1
#
_entry.id   AF-A0A8S3JS17-F1
#
_cell.length_a   1.000
_cell.length_b   1.000
_cell.length_c   1.000
_cell.angle_alpha   90.00
_cell.angle_beta   90.00
_cell.angle_gamma   90.00
#
_symmetry.space_group_name_H-M   'P 1'
#
loop_
_entity.id
_entity.type
_entity.pdbx_description
1 polymer ?
#
loop_
_entity_poly.entity_id
_entity_poly.type
_entity_poly.pdbx_seq_one_letter_code
_entity_poly.pdbx_strand_id
1 'polypeptide(L)'
;AFLIPYVLSVILGGMPLFYLELLLGQYYHQGSITCWKKICPLLAGIGWAVTIIAFYTDFYYNVVISWGLYYLFASLKRYLPWSECNHSWNTKDCFTVNTRRNFLANCMNRTNNSSSSSTSSLDRSLYENCSEHLTHSRIVSPAQEYFQ
;
A
#
# COMPACT_ATOMS: atom_id res chain seq x y z
N ALA A 1 6.55 -22.48 3.52
CA ALA A 1 5.42 -23.27 4.06
C ALA A 1 4.83 -22.57 5.30
N PHE A 2 4.00 -21.55 5.11
CA PHE A 2 3.30 -20.81 6.19
C PHE A 2 1.80 -21.17 6.28
N LEU A 3 1.23 -21.65 5.18
CA LEU A 3 -0.19 -21.99 5.08
C LEU A 3 -0.57 -23.14 6.02
N ILE A 4 0.27 -24.17 6.15
CA ILE A 4 0.01 -25.36 6.98
C ILE A 4 -0.16 -24.98 8.47
N PRO A 5 0.79 -24.29 9.12
CA PRO A 5 0.60 -23.88 10.51
C PRO A 5 -0.54 -22.86 10.68
N TYR A 6 -0.79 -21.99 9.70
CA TYR A 6 -1.90 -21.04 9.73
C TYR A 6 -3.27 -21.74 9.76
N VAL A 7 -3.50 -22.71 8.86
CA VAL A 7 -4.79 -23.42 8.81
C VAL A 7 -5.01 -24.25 10.09
N LEU A 8 -3.97 -24.88 10.63
CA LEU A 8 -4.07 -25.62 11.89
C LEU A 8 -4.42 -24.71 13.07
N SER A 9 -3.81 -23.53 13.20
CA SER A 9 -4.12 -22.60 14.30
C SER A 9 -5.53 -22.00 14.17
N VAL A 10 -6.01 -21.76 12.95
CA VAL A 10 -7.38 -21.30 12.70
C VAL A 10 -8.40 -22.37 13.10
N ILE A 11 -8.20 -23.63 12.71
CA ILE A 11 -9.17 -24.70 13.01
C ILE A 11 -9.14 -25.08 14.50
N LEU A 12 -7.96 -25.18 15.11
CA LEU A 12 -7.81 -25.64 16.50
C LEU A 12 -8.04 -24.52 17.53
N GLY A 13 -7.73 -23.27 17.20
CA GLY A 13 -7.83 -22.13 18.11
C GLY A 13 -8.87 -21.10 17.68
N GLY A 14 -8.79 -20.64 16.44
CA GLY A 14 -9.67 -19.58 15.91
C GLY A 14 -11.16 -19.97 15.92
N MET A 15 -11.51 -21.09 15.28
CA MET A 15 -12.90 -21.53 15.17
C MET A 15 -13.55 -21.82 16.54
N PRO A 16 -12.92 -22.54 17.48
CA PRO A 16 -13.52 -22.79 18.78
C PRO A 16 -13.76 -21.52 19.60
N LEU A 17 -12.82 -20.57 19.59
CA LEU A 17 -12.98 -19.29 20.30
C LEU A 17 -14.09 -18.44 19.69
N PHE A 18 -14.15 -18.35 18.36
CA PHE A 18 -15.21 -17.64 17.66
C PHE A 18 -16.59 -18.25 17.94
N TYR A 19 -16.69 -19.58 17.93
CA TYR A 19 -17.92 -20.28 18.24
C TYR A 19 -18.37 -20.08 19.70
N LEU A 20 -17.45 -20.10 20.65
CA LEU A 20 -17.73 -19.81 22.06
C LEU A 20 -18.31 -18.40 22.23
N GLU A 21 -17.72 -17.39 21.59
CA GLU A 21 -18.20 -16.01 21.65
C GLU A 21 -19.61 -15.86 21.06
N LEU A 22 -19.86 -16.48 19.89
CA LEU A 22 -21.18 -16.49 19.27
C LEU A 22 -22.22 -17.17 20.17
N LEU A 23 -21.92 -18.34 20.74
CA LEU A 23 -22.81 -19.04 21.66
C LEU A 23 -23.12 -18.22 22.91
N LEU A 24 -22.12 -17.57 23.50
CA LEU A 24 -22.33 -16.71 24.67
C LEU A 24 -23.21 -15.50 24.33
N GLY A 25 -22.98 -14.87 23.17
CA GLY A 25 -23.81 -13.77 22.68
C GLY A 25 -25.26 -14.19 22.46
N GLN A 26 -25.48 -15.36 21.85
CA GLN A 26 -26.81 -15.92 21.61
C GLN A 26 -27.49 -16.43 22.90
N TYR A 27 -26.76 -16.97 23.87
CA TYR A 27 -27.37 -17.46 25.11
C TYR A 27 -27.78 -16.32 26.04
N TYR A 28 -26.88 -15.36 26.29
CA TYR A 28 -27.13 -14.28 27.25
C TYR A 28 -27.88 -13.08 26.66
N HIS A 29 -27.98 -12.95 25.33
CA HIS A 29 -28.67 -11.87 24.62
C HIS A 29 -28.31 -10.47 25.13
N GLN A 30 -27.06 -10.28 25.56
CA GLN A 30 -26.59 -9.06 26.17
C GLN A 30 -25.21 -8.68 25.64
N GLY A 31 -24.89 -7.39 25.73
CA GLY A 31 -23.58 -6.88 25.34
C GLY A 31 -22.44 -7.45 26.20
N SER A 32 -21.21 -7.38 25.67
CA SER A 32 -20.01 -7.99 26.27
C SER A 32 -19.84 -7.66 27.77
N ILE A 33 -20.03 -6.40 28.18
CA ILE A 33 -19.88 -5.96 29.58
C ILE A 33 -20.86 -6.70 30.52
N THR A 34 -22.13 -6.81 30.14
CA THR A 34 -23.15 -7.43 31.00
C THR A 34 -23.08 -8.97 30.92
N CYS A 35 -22.67 -9.51 29.78
CA CYS A 35 -22.46 -10.94 29.58
C CYS A 35 -21.39 -11.50 30.55
N TRP A 36 -20.20 -10.88 30.60
CA TRP A 36 -19.14 -11.30 31.52
C TRP A 36 -19.51 -11.17 32.99
N LYS A 37 -20.28 -10.13 33.36
CA LYS A 37 -20.78 -9.96 34.74
C LYS A 37 -21.74 -11.07 35.16
N LYS A 38 -22.52 -11.65 34.24
CA LYS A 38 -23.46 -12.75 34.50
C LYS A 38 -22.77 -14.12 34.58
N ILE A 39 -21.72 -14.33 33.81
CA ILE A 39 -20.94 -15.59 33.81
C ILE A 39 -20.09 -15.68 35.07
N CYS A 40 -19.27 -14.66 35.31
CA CYS A 40 -18.42 -14.58 36.50
C CYS A 40 -18.13 -13.10 36.83
N PRO A 41 -18.63 -12.56 37.96
CA PRO A 41 -18.44 -11.15 38.30
C PRO A 41 -16.97 -10.76 38.50
N LEU A 42 -16.07 -11.73 38.80
CA LEU A 42 -14.63 -11.51 38.89
C LEU A 42 -13.99 -11.14 37.54
N LEU A 43 -14.56 -11.62 36.42
CA LEU A 43 -14.08 -11.38 35.06
C LEU A 43 -14.76 -10.20 34.37
N ALA A 44 -15.55 -9.39 35.11
CA ALA A 44 -16.27 -8.25 34.54
C ALA A 44 -15.35 -7.21 33.85
N GLY A 45 -14.07 -7.17 34.21
CA GLY A 45 -13.06 -6.31 33.57
C GLY A 45 -12.81 -6.65 32.09
N ILE A 46 -13.01 -7.91 31.67
CA ILE A 46 -12.79 -8.35 30.28
C ILE A 46 -13.75 -7.62 29.34
N GLY A 47 -15.02 -7.47 29.72
CA GLY A 47 -16.01 -6.77 28.90
C GLY A 47 -15.62 -5.31 28.63
N TRP A 48 -15.11 -4.61 29.65
CA TRP A 48 -14.60 -3.25 29.50
C TRP A 48 -13.34 -3.18 28.63
N ALA A 49 -12.41 -4.11 28.82
CA ALA A 49 -11.19 -4.18 28.01
C ALA A 49 -11.52 -4.37 26.52
N VAL A 50 -12.44 -5.29 26.18
CA VAL A 50 -12.88 -5.52 24.80
C VAL A 50 -13.53 -4.27 24.21
N THR A 51 -14.38 -3.57 24.97
CA THR A 51 -15.02 -2.33 24.50
C THR A 51 -14.00 -1.21 24.26
N ILE A 52 -13.01 -1.04 25.14
CA ILE A 52 -11.95 -0.02 24.96
C ILE A 52 -11.08 -0.34 23.75
N ILE A 53 -10.69 -1.61 23.56
CA ILE A 53 -9.92 -2.05 22.39
C ILE A 53 -10.72 -1.80 21.11
N ALA A 54 -12.01 -2.13 21.09
CA ALA A 54 -12.88 -1.86 19.94
C ALA A 54 -12.97 -0.36 19.61
N PHE A 55 -13.05 0.50 20.63
CA PHE A 55 -13.08 1.95 20.46
C PHE A 55 -11.78 2.51 19.85
N TYR A 56 -10.62 2.09 20.34
CA TYR A 56 -9.34 2.46 19.72
C TYR A 56 -9.23 1.93 18.29
N THR A 57 -9.77 0.73 18.06
CA THR A 57 -9.78 0.07 16.76
C THR A 57 -10.59 0.87 15.75
N ASP A 58 -11.77 1.34 16.15
CA ASP A 58 -12.65 2.15 15.31
C ASP A 58 -11.99 3.45 14.84
N PHE A 59 -11.27 4.17 15.72
CA PHE A 59 -10.59 5.41 15.32
C PHE A 59 -9.56 5.22 14.21
N TYR A 60 -8.69 4.21 14.32
CA TYR A 60 -7.66 4.03 13.29
C TYR A 60 -8.24 3.40 12.02
N TYR A 61 -9.19 2.45 12.13
CA TYR A 61 -9.78 1.81 10.95
C TYR A 61 -10.59 2.80 10.11
N ASN A 62 -11.33 3.73 10.73
CA ASN A 62 -12.08 4.74 9.99
C ASN A 62 -11.16 5.64 9.15
N VAL A 63 -9.95 5.96 9.63
CA VAL A 63 -8.94 6.70 8.84
C VAL A 63 -8.51 5.89 7.62
N VAL A 64 -8.23 4.59 7.79
CA VAL A 64 -7.83 3.71 6.70
C VAL A 64 -8.96 3.58 5.65
N ILE A 65 -10.21 3.41 6.10
CA ILE A 65 -11.39 3.37 5.22
C ILE A 65 -11.53 4.70 4.47
N SER A 66 -11.34 5.84 5.15
CA SER A 66 -11.38 7.17 4.53
C SER A 66 -10.34 7.31 3.41
N TRP A 67 -9.10 6.89 3.63
CA TRP A 67 -8.07 6.85 2.58
C TRP A 67 -8.47 5.92 1.44
N GLY A 68 -9.01 4.74 1.75
CA GLY A 68 -9.52 3.80 0.74
C GLY A 68 -10.61 4.41 -0.14
N LEU A 69 -11.60 5.08 0.46
CA LEU A 69 -12.67 5.78 -0.26
C LEU A 69 -12.13 6.94 -1.09
N TYR A 70 -11.19 7.72 -0.55
CA TYR A 70 -10.53 8.80 -1.28
C TYR A 70 -9.83 8.28 -2.54
N TYR A 71 -9.03 7.21 -2.43
CA TYR A 71 -8.36 6.62 -3.58
C TYR A 71 -9.32 5.93 -4.55
N LEU A 72 -10.42 5.36 -4.05
CA LEU A 72 -11.49 4.82 -4.88
C LEU A 72 -12.07 5.91 -5.79
N PHE A 73 -12.49 7.05 -5.22
CA PHE A 73 -13.03 8.16 -6.01
C PHE A 73 -11.99 8.82 -6.90
N ALA A 74 -10.74 8.92 -6.46
CA ALA A 74 -9.64 9.42 -7.28
C ALA A 74 -9.35 8.52 -8.50
N SER A 75 -9.58 7.20 -8.37
CA SER A 75 -9.41 6.22 -9.45
C SER A 75 -10.52 6.25 -10.50
N LEU A 76 -11.69 6.84 -10.19
CA LEU A 76 -12.79 7.01 -11.16
C LEU A 76 -12.53 8.17 -12.15
N LYS A 77 -11.48 8.97 -11.94
CA LYS A 77 -11.09 10.04 -12.85
C LYS A 77 -10.37 9.46 -14.08
N ARG A 78 -10.55 10.10 -15.24
CA ARG A 78 -9.91 9.70 -16.50
C ARG A 78 -8.38 9.73 -16.45
N TYR A 79 -7.82 10.67 -15.69
CA TYR A 79 -6.38 10.80 -15.45
C TYR A 79 -6.11 10.61 -13.96
N LEU A 80 -5.25 9.65 -13.63
CA LEU A 80 -4.95 9.31 -12.24
C LEU A 80 -3.86 10.25 -11.72
N PRO A 81 -4.03 10.85 -10.53
CA PRO A 81 -3.09 11.86 -10.02
C PRO A 81 -1.69 11.28 -9.74
N TRP A 82 -1.59 10.00 -9.43
CA TRP A 82 -0.32 9.28 -9.23
C TRP A 82 0.26 8.66 -10.52
N SER A 83 -0.30 8.97 -11.70
CA SER A 83 0.23 8.53 -13.00
C SER A 83 1.17 9.55 -13.64
N GLU A 84 1.12 10.81 -13.22
CA GLU A 84 1.80 11.92 -13.89
C GLU A 84 2.65 12.77 -12.95
N CYS A 85 3.82 13.20 -13.46
CA CYS A 85 4.74 14.08 -12.74
C CYS A 85 4.34 15.57 -12.78
N ASN A 86 3.18 15.94 -13.33
CA ASN A 86 2.78 17.34 -13.53
C ASN A 86 1.86 17.88 -12.41
N HIS A 87 2.29 17.74 -11.15
CA HIS A 87 1.53 18.20 -9.99
C HIS A 87 2.43 18.98 -9.03
N SER A 88 1.83 19.83 -8.19
CA SER A 88 2.57 20.74 -7.29
C SER A 88 3.37 20.02 -6.19
N TRP A 89 3.03 18.76 -5.89
CA TRP A 89 3.73 17.92 -4.92
C TRP A 89 4.90 17.14 -5.51
N ASN A 90 5.07 17.15 -6.83
CA ASN A 90 6.13 16.37 -7.47
C ASN A 90 7.47 17.09 -7.44
N THR A 91 8.54 16.32 -7.19
CA THR A 91 9.91 16.84 -7.19
C THR A 91 10.51 16.78 -8.59
N LYS A 92 11.65 17.45 -8.82
CA LYS A 92 12.44 17.36 -10.06
C LYS A 92 12.92 15.93 -10.38
N ASP A 93 12.88 15.07 -9.37
CA ASP A 93 13.29 13.66 -9.41
C ASP A 93 12.16 12.71 -9.83
N CYS A 94 10.97 13.23 -10.16
CA CYS A 94 9.84 12.45 -10.65
C CYS A 94 10.02 12.07 -12.13
N PHE A 95 10.03 10.77 -12.44
CA PHE A 95 10.07 10.29 -13.84
C PHE A 95 8.92 9.34 -14.16
N THR A 96 8.17 9.68 -15.21
CA THR A 96 7.26 8.73 -15.87
C THR A 96 8.03 7.83 -16.85
N VAL A 97 7.42 6.72 -17.27
CA VAL A 97 7.99 5.83 -18.31
C VAL A 97 8.26 6.61 -19.61
N ASN A 98 7.39 7.56 -19.96
CA ASN A 98 7.56 8.40 -21.14
C ASN A 98 8.72 9.40 -20.96
N THR A 99 8.84 10.02 -19.77
CA THR A 99 9.97 10.91 -19.45
C THR A 99 11.30 10.17 -19.54
N ARG A 100 11.36 8.93 -19.03
CA ARG A 100 12.55 8.07 -19.14
C ARG A 100 12.92 7.77 -20.59
N ARG A 101 11.95 7.40 -21.43
CA ARG A 101 12.19 7.16 -22.87
C ARG A 101 12.66 8.42 -23.59
N ASN A 102 12.05 9.57 -23.31
CA ASN A 102 12.44 10.85 -23.92
C ASN A 102 13.86 11.26 -23.50
N PHE A 103 14.24 11.02 -22.25
CA PHE A 103 15.60 11.27 -21.79
C PHE A 103 16.61 10.39 -22.56
N LEU A 104 16.35 9.08 -22.63
CA LEU A 104 17.22 8.14 -23.36
C LEU A 104 17.30 8.49 -24.86
N ALA A 105 16.18 8.89 -25.48
CA ALA A 105 16.16 9.33 -26.88
C ALA A 105 16.95 10.64 -27.10
N ASN A 106 16.82 11.62 -26.20
CA ASN A 106 17.58 12.87 -26.25
C ASN A 106 19.09 12.65 -26.05
N CYS A 107 19.46 11.71 -25.18
CA CYS A 107 20.84 11.29 -25.01
C CYS A 107 21.43 10.69 -26.29
N MET A 108 20.66 9.85 -27.00
CA MET A 108 21.09 9.33 -28.30
C MET A 108 21.17 10.42 -29.38
N ASN A 109 20.23 11.37 -29.38
CA ASN A 109 20.16 12.41 -30.42
C ASN A 109 21.23 13.51 -30.25
N ARG A 110 21.70 13.80 -29.02
CA ARG A 110 22.80 14.74 -28.77
C ARG A 110 24.12 14.31 -29.42
N THR A 111 24.31 13.03 -29.69
CA THR A 111 25.52 12.47 -30.31
C THR A 111 25.51 12.62 -31.84
N ASN A 112 24.34 12.62 -32.47
CA ASN A 112 24.22 12.80 -33.93
C ASN A 112 24.63 14.19 -34.42
N ASN A 113 24.59 15.21 -33.54
CA ASN A 113 25.06 16.57 -33.87
C ASN A 113 26.57 16.75 -33.66
N SER A 114 27.27 15.77 -33.09
CA SER A 114 28.72 15.81 -32.85
C SER A 114 29.51 14.69 -33.55
N SER A 115 28.85 13.71 -34.18
CA SER A 115 29.51 12.72 -35.01
C SER A 115 28.59 12.13 -36.08
N SER A 116 28.77 12.59 -37.31
CA SER A 116 28.30 11.91 -38.52
C SER A 116 29.08 10.59 -38.72
N SER A 117 28.66 9.50 -38.11
CA SER A 117 29.04 8.14 -38.53
C SER A 117 28.18 7.06 -37.85
N SER A 118 27.31 6.43 -38.63
CA SER A 118 26.47 5.30 -38.27
C SER A 118 27.30 4.08 -37.86
N THR A 119 27.27 3.68 -36.58
CA THR A 119 27.75 2.37 -36.12
C THR A 119 26.83 1.83 -35.03
N SER A 120 26.05 0.80 -35.37
CA SER A 120 25.00 0.20 -34.53
C SER A 120 25.48 -0.40 -33.20
N SER A 121 26.79 -0.59 -33.02
CA SER A 121 27.40 -1.07 -31.77
C SER A 121 27.70 0.06 -30.77
N LEU A 122 28.02 1.27 -31.25
CA LEU A 122 28.27 2.43 -30.38
C LEU A 122 26.97 2.92 -29.73
N ASP A 123 25.86 2.88 -30.48
CA ASP A 123 24.52 3.20 -29.97
C ASP A 123 24.11 2.34 -28.77
N ARG A 124 24.50 1.05 -28.75
CA ARG A 124 24.21 0.14 -27.64
C ARG A 124 25.03 0.46 -26.39
N SER A 125 26.33 0.76 -26.55
CA SER A 125 27.19 1.18 -25.44
C SER A 125 26.82 2.54 -24.85
N LEU A 126 26.34 3.48 -25.69
CA LEU A 126 25.85 4.78 -25.26
C LEU A 126 24.50 4.69 -24.55
N TYR A 127 23.61 3.83 -25.03
CA TYR A 127 22.36 3.52 -24.35
C TYR A 127 22.63 2.91 -22.96
N GLU A 128 23.59 1.98 -22.86
CA GLU A 128 23.99 1.39 -21.59
C GLU A 128 24.58 2.43 -20.63
N ASN A 129 25.48 3.31 -21.08
CA ASN A 129 26.05 4.40 -20.27
C ASN A 129 24.98 5.42 -19.81
N CYS A 130 24.04 5.79 -20.68
CA CYS A 130 22.95 6.69 -20.31
C CYS A 130 21.93 6.03 -19.37
N SER A 131 21.66 4.73 -19.56
CA SER A 131 20.87 3.93 -18.63
C SER A 131 21.56 3.86 -17.28
N GLU A 132 22.88 3.70 -17.25
CA GLU A 132 23.69 3.67 -16.02
C GLU A 132 23.64 5.02 -15.26
N HIS A 133 23.76 6.14 -15.99
CA HIS A 133 23.61 7.48 -15.42
C HIS A 133 22.19 7.73 -14.86
N LEU A 134 21.16 7.14 -15.49
CA LEU A 134 19.80 7.15 -14.94
C LEU A 134 19.68 6.30 -13.69
N THR A 135 20.28 5.12 -13.66
CA THR A 135 20.26 4.26 -12.46
C THR A 135 20.98 4.88 -11.27
N HIS A 136 21.99 5.73 -11.51
CA HIS A 136 22.69 6.45 -10.46
C HIS A 136 21.95 7.72 -9.99
N SER A 137 21.00 8.21 -10.77
CA SER A 137 20.12 9.30 -10.36
C SER A 137 19.01 8.76 -9.45
N ARG A 138 18.68 9.49 -8.39
CA ARG A 138 17.57 9.11 -7.50
C ARG A 138 16.24 9.35 -8.21
N ILE A 139 15.80 8.38 -9.01
CA ILE A 139 14.54 8.47 -9.74
C ILE A 139 13.40 7.96 -8.86
N VAL A 140 12.35 8.76 -8.74
CA VAL A 140 11.14 8.39 -8.00
C VAL A 140 9.95 8.31 -8.96
N SER A 141 9.09 7.31 -8.76
CA SER A 141 7.84 7.22 -9.54
C SER A 141 6.79 8.20 -9.00
N PRO A 142 5.86 8.69 -9.85
CA PRO A 142 4.82 9.62 -9.39
C PRO A 142 3.94 9.01 -8.28
N ALA A 143 3.76 7.69 -8.27
CA ALA A 143 3.08 6.99 -7.19
C ALA A 143 3.87 7.01 -5.87
N GLN A 144 5.19 6.81 -5.93
CA GLN A 144 6.02 6.87 -4.73
C GLN A 144 6.06 8.25 -4.09
N GLU A 145 6.05 9.34 -4.87
CA GLU A 145 5.97 10.71 -4.32
C GLU A 145 4.58 11.04 -3.78
N TYR A 146 3.53 10.46 -4.36
CA TYR A 146 2.15 10.70 -3.95
C TYR A 146 1.75 9.95 -2.67
N PHE A 147 2.32 8.77 -2.41
CA PHE A 147 2.02 7.93 -1.25
C PHE A 147 3.07 8.04 -0.13
N GLN A 148 3.95 9.03 -0.19
CA GLN A 148 4.99 9.28 0.81
C GLN A 148 4.41 9.95 2.07
#